data_AF-Q09CY2-F1
#
_entry.id   AF-Q09CY2-F1
#
_cell.length_a   1.000
_cell.length_b   1.000
_cell.length_c   1.000
_cell.angle_alpha   90.00
_cell.angle_beta   90.00
_cell.angle_gamma   90.00
#
_symmetry.space_group_name_H-M   'P 1'
#
loop_
_entity.id
_entity.type
_entity.pdbx_description
1 polymer ?
#
loop_
_entity_poly.entity_id
_entity_poly.type
_entity_poly.pdbx_seq_one_letter_code
_entity_poly.pdbx_strand_id
1 'polypeptide(L)'
;MINEAKKALANPDPVIEDARAAASLMGMNNVYYRFRHMIGKESYSTKRPGLRMNRLAQVLTNKVDFELVCLAVSAINGCEMCVQSHEKVVIEGGLSEDQVHDAVRIAAVIHAAAVGLES
;
A
#
# COMPACT_ATOMS: atom_id res chain seq x y z
N MET A 1 -14.61 1.72 12.10
CA MET A 1 -14.11 1.95 10.72
C MET A 1 -14.69 0.98 9.68
N ILE A 2 -14.63 -0.34 9.87
CA ILE A 2 -15.13 -1.30 8.85
C ILE A 2 -16.64 -1.15 8.60
N ASN A 3 -17.44 -0.94 9.66
CA ASN A 3 -18.89 -0.76 9.53
C ASN A 3 -19.24 0.53 8.77
N GLU A 4 -18.47 1.59 8.96
CA GLU A 4 -18.61 2.85 8.23
C GLU A 4 -18.20 2.67 6.77
N ALA A 5 -17.08 1.99 6.51
CA ALA A 5 -16.63 1.66 5.15
C ALA A 5 -17.69 0.84 4.38
N LYS A 6 -18.33 -0.13 5.05
CA LYS A 6 -19.42 -0.93 4.46
C LYS A 6 -20.63 -0.08 4.04
N LYS A 7 -20.90 1.05 4.71
CA LYS A 7 -21.99 1.96 4.36
C LYS A 7 -21.62 2.88 3.19
N ALA A 8 -20.33 3.21 3.04
CA ALA A 8 -19.84 4.13 2.02
C ALA A 8 -19.56 3.46 0.66
N LEU A 9 -19.31 2.15 0.66
CA LEU A 9 -18.92 1.40 -0.54
C LEU A 9 -20.12 0.69 -1.18
N ALA A 10 -20.27 0.81 -2.49
CA ALA A 10 -21.32 0.13 -3.24
C ALA A 10 -21.17 -1.40 -3.26
N ASN A 11 -19.93 -1.90 -3.30
CA ASN A 11 -19.60 -3.33 -3.22
C ASN A 11 -18.48 -3.55 -2.19
N PRO A 12 -18.80 -3.58 -0.89
CA PRO A 12 -17.83 -3.41 0.17
C PRO A 12 -16.91 -4.61 0.38
N ASP A 13 -17.42 -5.84 0.25
CA ASP A 13 -16.67 -7.04 0.64
C ASP A 13 -15.38 -7.25 -0.18
N PRO A 14 -15.37 -7.21 -1.52
CA PRO A 14 -14.12 -7.38 -2.27
C PRO A 14 -13.14 -6.23 -2.04
N VAL A 15 -13.63 -5.00 -1.85
CA VAL A 15 -12.79 -3.83 -1.54
C VAL A 15 -12.12 -3.98 -0.18
N ILE A 16 -12.86 -4.43 0.84
CA ILE A 16 -12.32 -4.66 2.19
C ILE A 16 -11.30 -5.80 2.19
N GLU A 17 -11.57 -6.88 1.46
CA GLU A 17 -10.63 -8.00 1.34
C GLU A 17 -9.34 -7.59 0.61
N ASP A 18 -9.45 -6.80 -0.46
CA ASP A 18 -8.29 -6.23 -1.15
C ASP A 18 -7.51 -5.26 -0.27
N ALA A 19 -8.18 -4.40 0.51
CA ALA A 19 -7.51 -3.50 1.45
C ALA A 19 -6.75 -4.26 2.55
N ARG A 20 -7.33 -5.33 3.10
CA ARG A 20 -6.66 -6.22 4.07
C ARG A 20 -5.45 -6.91 3.47
N ALA A 21 -5.59 -7.39 2.24
CA ALA A 21 -4.49 -8.02 1.51
C ALA A 21 -3.35 -7.03 1.22
N ALA A 22 -3.67 -5.81 0.79
CA ALA A 22 -2.70 -4.74 0.57
C ALA A 22 -1.95 -4.43 1.86
N ALA A 23 -2.65 -4.24 2.98
CA ALA A 23 -2.02 -3.99 4.28
C ALA A 23 -1.06 -5.12 4.69
N SER A 24 -1.49 -6.38 4.55
CA SER A 24 -0.67 -7.56 4.91
C SER A 24 0.57 -7.70 4.01
N LEU A 25 0.39 -7.55 2.69
CA LEU A 25 1.50 -7.63 1.73
C LEU A 25 2.48 -6.49 1.91
N MET A 26 2.00 -5.27 2.17
CA MET A 26 2.87 -4.12 2.42
C MET A 26 3.61 -4.24 3.74
N GLY A 27 2.99 -4.81 4.78
CA GLY A 27 3.70 -5.17 6.01
C GLY A 27 4.92 -6.07 5.76
N MET A 28 4.80 -7.04 4.84
CA MET A 28 5.93 -7.89 4.43
C MET A 28 6.90 -7.17 3.48
N ASN A 29 6.38 -6.58 2.40
CA ASN A 29 7.17 -6.01 1.32
C ASN A 29 7.94 -4.78 1.77
N ASN A 30 7.30 -3.87 2.50
CA ASN A 30 7.93 -2.64 2.96
C ASN A 30 9.11 -2.95 3.87
N VAL A 31 9.04 -3.97 4.73
CA VAL A 31 10.19 -4.38 5.57
C VAL A 31 11.35 -4.87 4.70
N TYR A 32 11.09 -5.80 3.78
CA TYR A 32 12.13 -6.42 2.96
C TYR A 32 12.80 -5.43 1.99
N TYR A 33 12.00 -4.67 1.25
CA TYR A 33 12.51 -3.73 0.26
C TYR A 33 13.14 -2.49 0.89
N ARG A 34 12.59 -1.99 2.01
CA ARG A 34 13.24 -0.90 2.76
C ARG A 34 14.61 -1.31 3.28
N PHE A 35 14.75 -2.50 3.85
CA PHE A 35 16.05 -3.01 4.27
C PHE A 35 17.06 -2.99 3.12
N ARG A 36 16.69 -3.55 1.95
CA ARG A 36 17.57 -3.58 0.79
C ARG A 36 17.97 -2.18 0.33
N HIS A 37 17.02 -1.27 0.26
CA HIS A 37 17.24 0.13 -0.11
C HIS A 37 18.18 0.84 0.86
N MET A 38 17.93 0.71 2.16
CA MET A 38 18.75 1.32 3.23
C MET A 38 20.19 0.81 3.24
N ILE A 39 20.40 -0.48 2.97
CA ILE A 39 21.76 -1.06 2.97
C ILE A 39 22.52 -0.73 1.68
N GLY A 40 21.82 -0.64 0.53
CA GLY A 40 22.42 -0.25 -0.75
C GLY A 40 23.48 -1.22 -1.31
N LYS A 41 23.66 -2.41 -0.73
CA LYS A 41 24.64 -3.40 -1.19
C LYS A 41 24.08 -4.29 -2.29
N GLU A 42 24.83 -4.41 -3.38
CA GLU A 42 24.49 -5.27 -4.51
C GLU A 42 24.26 -6.74 -4.13
N SER A 43 24.98 -7.24 -3.12
CA SER A 43 24.85 -8.62 -2.64
C SER A 43 23.47 -8.93 -2.05
N TYR A 44 22.73 -7.94 -1.54
CA TYR A 44 21.33 -8.10 -1.13
C TYR A 44 20.37 -7.81 -2.28
N SER A 45 20.73 -6.89 -3.20
CA SER A 45 19.90 -6.55 -4.36
C SER A 45 19.77 -7.69 -5.38
N THR A 46 20.79 -8.51 -5.53
CA THR A 46 20.82 -9.66 -6.45
C THR A 46 20.17 -10.92 -5.88
N LYS A 47 19.87 -10.94 -4.57
CA LYS A 47 19.19 -12.09 -3.96
C LYS A 47 17.72 -12.13 -4.38
N ARG A 48 17.25 -13.33 -4.71
CA ARG A 48 15.82 -13.59 -4.95
C ARG A 48 15.06 -13.37 -3.63
N PRO A 49 13.95 -12.60 -3.62
CA PRO A 49 13.20 -12.35 -2.39
C PRO A 49 12.63 -13.61 -1.73
N GLY A 50 12.18 -14.60 -2.53
CA GLY A 50 11.55 -15.81 -1.99
C GLY A 50 10.23 -15.55 -1.25
N LEU A 51 9.58 -14.41 -1.50
CA LEU A 51 8.34 -13.98 -0.86
C LEU A 51 7.14 -14.25 -1.78
N ARG A 52 6.05 -14.76 -1.21
CA ARG A 52 4.83 -15.06 -1.97
C ARG A 52 3.96 -13.81 -2.09
N MET A 53 3.84 -13.26 -3.30
CA MET A 53 3.13 -12.00 -3.58
C MET A 53 1.98 -12.15 -4.59
N ASN A 54 1.48 -13.36 -4.83
CA ASN A 54 0.50 -13.67 -5.89
C ASN A 54 -0.74 -12.74 -5.86
N ARG A 55 -1.12 -12.28 -4.67
CA ARG A 55 -2.27 -11.42 -4.49
C ARG A 55 -2.13 -10.04 -5.15
N LEU A 56 -0.92 -9.55 -5.41
CA LEU A 56 -0.69 -8.33 -6.21
C LEU A 56 -1.24 -8.46 -7.65
N ALA A 57 -1.26 -9.68 -8.20
CA ALA A 57 -1.73 -9.95 -9.56
C ALA A 57 -3.16 -10.53 -9.60
N GLN A 58 -3.73 -10.90 -8.46
CA GLN A 58 -5.01 -11.59 -8.33
C GLN A 58 -5.94 -10.82 -7.39
N VAL A 59 -6.07 -9.52 -7.63
CA VAL A 59 -6.98 -8.62 -6.89
C VAL A 59 -8.44 -8.98 -7.19
N LEU A 60 -9.35 -8.72 -6.24
CA LEU A 60 -10.79 -8.97 -6.46
C LEU A 60 -11.49 -7.78 -7.11
N THR A 61 -10.92 -6.59 -6.98
CA THR A 61 -11.42 -5.34 -7.53
C THR A 61 -10.61 -4.95 -8.77
N ASN A 62 -10.27 -3.67 -8.93
CA ASN A 62 -9.37 -3.23 -9.99
C ASN A 62 -7.95 -3.01 -9.45
N LYS A 63 -6.97 -3.18 -10.33
CA LYS A 63 -5.56 -3.11 -9.97
C LYS A 63 -5.17 -1.72 -9.46
N VAL A 64 -5.68 -0.66 -10.07
CA VAL A 64 -5.27 0.72 -9.77
C VAL A 64 -5.69 1.12 -8.36
N ASP A 65 -6.90 0.78 -7.93
CA ASP A 65 -7.37 1.00 -6.55
C ASP A 65 -6.53 0.20 -5.55
N PHE A 66 -6.22 -1.06 -5.86
CA PHE A 66 -5.38 -1.89 -5.00
C PHE A 66 -3.97 -1.30 -4.83
N GLU A 67 -3.37 -0.80 -5.92
CA GLU A 67 -2.06 -0.16 -5.93
C GLU A 67 -2.10 1.18 -5.16
N LEU A 68 -3.21 1.93 -5.23
CA LEU A 68 -3.41 3.16 -4.44
C LEU A 68 -3.46 2.86 -2.93
N VAL A 69 -4.09 1.75 -2.52
CA VAL A 69 -4.05 1.29 -1.12
C VAL A 69 -2.64 0.84 -0.73
N CYS A 70 -1.92 0.12 -1.60
CA CYS A 70 -0.53 -0.27 -1.35
C CYS A 70 0.38 0.95 -1.18
N LEU A 71 0.17 2.00 -1.98
CA LEU A 71 0.86 3.27 -1.88
C LEU A 71 0.61 3.94 -0.53
N ALA A 72 -0.66 4.06 -0.12
CA ALA A 72 -1.05 4.64 1.16
C ALA A 72 -0.42 3.89 2.36
N VAL A 73 -0.45 2.55 2.35
CA VAL A 73 0.18 1.74 3.41
C VAL A 73 1.70 1.86 3.38
N SER A 74 2.31 1.90 2.19
CA SER A 74 3.77 2.09 2.05
C SER A 74 4.24 3.45 2.54
N ALA A 75 3.41 4.48 2.39
CA ALA A 75 3.67 5.81 2.93
C ALA A 75 3.65 5.79 4.47
N ILE A 76 2.62 5.19 5.09
CA ILE A 76 2.54 5.01 6.55
C ILE A 76 3.75 4.24 7.07
N ASN A 77 4.11 3.14 6.41
CA ASN A 77 5.24 2.32 6.83
C ASN A 77 6.58 3.00 6.59
N GLY A 78 6.69 3.96 5.66
CA GLY A 78 7.93 4.64 5.31
C GLY A 78 8.88 3.77 4.51
N CYS A 79 8.44 3.24 3.36
CA CYS A 79 9.30 2.51 2.42
C CYS A 79 9.41 3.23 1.08
N GLU A 80 10.49 3.99 0.88
CA GLU A 80 10.72 4.82 -0.32
C GLU A 80 10.57 4.03 -1.63
N MET A 81 11.24 2.87 -1.74
CA MET A 81 11.19 2.03 -2.94
C MET A 81 9.78 1.56 -3.26
N CYS A 82 8.98 1.19 -2.25
CA CYS A 82 7.59 0.78 -2.48
C CYS A 82 6.70 1.98 -2.83
N VAL A 83 6.88 3.13 -2.19
CA VAL A 83 6.15 4.36 -2.53
C VAL A 83 6.37 4.73 -3.99
N GLN A 84 7.63 4.79 -4.44
CA GLN A 84 7.97 5.08 -5.85
C GLN A 84 7.37 4.03 -6.80
N SER A 85 7.44 2.74 -6.44
CA SER A 85 6.91 1.68 -7.30
C SER A 85 5.39 1.73 -7.44
N HIS A 86 4.66 1.98 -6.35
CA HIS A 86 3.20 2.01 -6.38
C HIS A 86 2.67 3.30 -7.01
N GLU A 87 3.31 4.44 -6.74
CA GLU A 87 2.98 5.72 -7.37
C GLU A 87 3.08 5.64 -8.90
N LYS A 88 4.19 5.09 -9.41
CA LYS A 88 4.36 4.89 -10.84
C LYS A 88 3.22 4.09 -11.46
N VAL A 89 2.82 2.99 -10.82
CA VAL A 89 1.75 2.12 -11.33
C VAL A 89 0.40 2.82 -11.34
N VAL A 90 0.08 3.65 -10.34
CA VAL A 90 -1.21 4.36 -10.30
C VAL A 90 -1.25 5.52 -11.30
N ILE A 91 -0.14 6.24 -11.51
CA ILE A 91 -0.04 7.27 -12.55
C ILE A 91 -0.17 6.65 -13.95
N GLU A 92 0.55 5.55 -14.22
CA GLU A 92 0.40 4.78 -15.47
C GLU A 92 -1.02 4.20 -15.62
N GLY A 93 -1.69 3.93 -14.50
CA GLY A 93 -3.09 3.51 -14.42
C GLY A 93 -4.11 4.63 -14.65
N GLY A 94 -3.67 5.87 -14.86
CA GLY A 94 -4.52 7.02 -15.19
C GLY A 94 -4.94 7.89 -14.00
N LEU A 95 -4.40 7.65 -12.81
CA LEU A 95 -4.59 8.57 -11.68
C LEU A 95 -3.71 9.82 -11.86
N SER A 96 -4.21 10.94 -11.33
CA SER A 96 -3.46 12.18 -11.24
C SER A 96 -2.61 12.23 -9.96
N GLU A 97 -1.57 13.07 -9.99
CA GLU A 97 -0.76 13.37 -8.80
C GLU A 97 -1.61 13.94 -7.65
N ASP A 98 -2.66 14.71 -7.95
CA ASP A 98 -3.61 15.22 -6.96
C ASP A 98 -4.34 14.08 -6.22
N GLN A 99 -4.78 13.04 -6.96
CA GLN A 99 -5.42 11.86 -6.36
C GLN A 99 -4.45 11.06 -5.51
N VAL A 100 -3.18 10.95 -5.93
CA VAL A 100 -2.12 10.32 -5.13
C VAL A 100 -1.88 11.10 -3.84
N HIS A 101 -1.76 12.43 -3.96
CA HIS A 101 -1.56 13.33 -2.83
C HIS A 101 -2.71 13.24 -1.82
N ASP A 102 -3.96 13.22 -2.28
CA ASP A 102 -5.12 13.06 -1.41
C ASP A 102 -5.13 11.70 -0.68
N ALA A 103 -4.77 10.62 -1.36
CA ALA A 103 -4.65 9.30 -0.73
C ALA A 103 -3.60 9.29 0.40
N VAL A 104 -2.43 9.90 0.17
CA VAL A 104 -1.36 10.00 1.18
C VAL A 104 -1.77 10.91 2.34
N ARG A 105 -2.48 12.02 2.07
CA ARG A 105 -3.04 12.90 3.13
C ARG A 105 -4.02 12.17 4.02
N ILE A 106 -4.94 11.39 3.44
CA ILE A 106 -5.89 10.58 4.19
C ILE A 106 -5.15 9.54 5.04
N ALA A 107 -4.15 8.86 4.46
CA ALA A 107 -3.33 7.88 5.17
C ALA A 107 -2.62 8.50 6.39
N ALA A 108 -2.06 9.71 6.23
CA ALA A 108 -1.41 10.44 7.31
C ALA A 108 -2.38 10.80 8.45
N VAL A 109 -3.60 11.28 8.13
CA VAL A 109 -4.62 11.59 9.14
C VAL A 109 -5.08 10.35 9.88
N ILE A 110 -5.31 9.23 9.18
CA ILE A 110 -5.69 7.95 9.80
C ILE A 110 -4.59 7.47 10.75
N HIS A 111 -3.32 7.55 10.35
CA HIS A 111 -2.20 7.16 11.20
C HIS A 111 -2.11 8.04 12.46
N ALA A 112 -2.25 9.37 12.31
CA ALA A 112 -2.26 10.29 13.45
C ALA A 112 -3.41 10.01 14.41
N ALA A 113 -4.61 9.73 13.90
CA ALA A 113 -5.76 9.37 14.73
C ALA A 113 -5.52 8.06 15.51
N ALA A 114 -4.89 7.05 14.90
CA ALA A 114 -4.53 5.82 15.58
C ALA A 114 -3.53 6.07 16.73
N VAL A 115 -2.46 6.83 16.47
CA VAL A 115 -1.47 7.22 17.50
C VAL A 115 -2.14 7.94 18.67
N GLY A 116 -3.05 8.88 18.40
CA GLY A 116 -3.76 9.62 19.46
C GLY A 116 -4.77 8.79 20.26
N LEU A 117 -5.21 7.63 19.75
CA LEU A 117 -6.07 6.70 20.49
C LEU A 117 -5.28 5.68 21.33
N GLU A 118 -4.02 5.46 20.99
CA GLU A 118 -3.11 4.52 21.69
C GLU A 118 -2.27 5.20 22.78
N SER A 119 -2.20 6.54 22.79
CA SER A 119 -1.50 7.36 23.79
C SER A 119 -2.33 7.61 25.04
#